data_AF-A0A2S4L1J4-F1
#
_entry.id   AF-A0A2S4L1J4-F1
#
_cell.length_a   1.000
_cell.length_b   1.000
_cell.length_c   1.000
_cell.angle_alpha   90.00
_cell.angle_beta   90.00
_cell.angle_gamma   90.00
#
_symmetry.space_group_name_H-M   'P 1'
#
loop_
_entity.id
_entity.type
_entity.pdbx_description
1 polymer ?
#
loop_
_entity_poly.entity_id
_entity_poly.type
_entity_poly.pdbx_seq_one_letter_code
_entity_poly.pdbx_strand_id
1 'polypeptide(L)'
;MPTQSYRGGPAGARAHIAKPGGAKGRGKMGGKTILTSSRHRKIIRDTIQGITRPDIRRLARRGGVKRISAGIYPEIRAALKTRLETILRTCVIYVEHRNAKTITTTDVIYSLRRIGRPIYGFDPDTYDGRKKARQGATAA
;
A
#
# COMPACT_ATOMS: atom_id res chain seq x y z
N MET A 1 19.53 -19.33 -7.34
CA MET A 1 18.63 -18.94 -8.45
C MET A 1 17.86 -17.68 -8.02
N PRO A 2 18.12 -16.49 -8.57
CA PRO A 2 17.36 -15.29 -8.21
C PRO A 2 15.97 -15.33 -8.84
N THR A 3 14.93 -15.22 -8.02
CA THR A 3 13.51 -15.26 -8.43
C THR A 3 13.11 -14.01 -9.21
N GLN A 4 12.49 -14.21 -10.38
CA GLN A 4 12.04 -13.18 -11.31
C GLN A 4 10.93 -12.30 -10.69
N SER A 5 11.12 -10.99 -10.67
CA SER A 5 10.13 -10.03 -10.15
C SER A 5 8.92 -9.92 -11.10
N TYR A 6 7.76 -10.39 -10.64
CA TYR A 6 6.51 -10.34 -11.39
C TYR A 6 5.95 -8.91 -11.41
N ARG A 7 6.07 -8.23 -12.55
CA ARG A 7 5.39 -6.97 -12.85
C ARG A 7 4.34 -7.28 -13.91
N GLY A 8 3.11 -7.56 -13.51
CA GLY A 8 2.06 -7.98 -14.45
C GLY A 8 0.66 -7.81 -13.88
N GLY A 9 0.06 -6.64 -14.13
CA GLY A 9 -1.40 -6.51 -14.27
C GLY A 9 -1.77 -6.69 -15.75
N PRO A 10 -3.02 -7.05 -16.09
CA PRO A 10 -3.35 -7.60 -17.40
C PRO A 10 -3.22 -6.57 -18.52
N ALA A 11 -2.17 -6.72 -19.33
CA ALA A 11 -2.03 -6.10 -20.65
C ALA A 11 -2.79 -6.97 -21.68
N GLY A 12 -4.13 -6.89 -21.66
CA GLY A 12 -4.95 -7.86 -22.39
C GLY A 12 -6.38 -7.43 -22.67
N ALA A 13 -6.62 -6.17 -23.02
CA ALA A 13 -7.87 -5.75 -23.67
C ALA A 13 -7.60 -5.44 -25.15
N ARG A 14 -7.41 -6.53 -25.90
CA ARG A 14 -7.67 -6.74 -27.34
C ARG A 14 -7.56 -5.51 -28.26
N ALA A 15 -6.44 -5.40 -28.97
CA ALA A 15 -6.41 -4.83 -30.31
C ALA A 15 -7.12 -5.79 -31.26
N HIS A 16 -8.04 -5.31 -32.11
CA HIS A 16 -8.24 -5.69 -33.52
C HIS A 16 -9.40 -4.88 -34.12
N ILE A 17 -9.08 -4.14 -35.19
CA ILE A 17 -9.82 -3.85 -36.43
C ILE A 17 -9.51 -2.41 -36.85
N ALA A 18 -8.47 -2.29 -37.67
CA ALA A 18 -8.23 -1.13 -38.49
C ALA A 18 -9.26 -1.09 -39.62
N LYS A 19 -9.87 0.07 -39.84
CA LYS A 19 -10.63 0.37 -41.06
C LYS A 19 -9.97 1.60 -41.70
N PRO A 20 -9.45 1.53 -42.94
CA PRO A 20 -8.86 2.68 -43.59
C PRO A 20 -9.96 3.47 -44.31
N GLY A 21 -9.99 4.79 -44.12
CA GLY A 21 -10.87 5.64 -44.92
C GLY A 21 -10.89 7.11 -44.47
N GLY A 22 -10.52 8.00 -45.38
CA GLY A 22 -11.13 9.33 -45.48
C GLY A 22 -10.38 10.53 -44.89
N ALA A 23 -9.47 11.06 -45.69
CA ALA A 23 -9.26 12.48 -46.00
C ALA A 23 -9.52 13.62 -44.98
N LYS A 24 -8.48 14.46 -44.86
CA LYS A 24 -8.49 15.94 -44.76
C LYS A 24 -9.40 16.59 -43.71
N GLY A 25 -8.77 17.02 -42.62
CA GLY A 25 -9.30 18.07 -41.75
C GLY A 25 -8.17 18.77 -41.01
N ARG A 26 -7.67 19.87 -41.58
CA ARG A 26 -6.70 20.77 -40.94
C ARG A 26 -7.43 21.55 -39.85
N GLY A 27 -7.70 20.90 -38.71
CA GLY A 27 -8.26 21.51 -37.52
C GLY A 27 -7.13 22.07 -36.65
N LYS A 28 -7.06 23.39 -36.55
CA LYS A 28 -6.32 24.11 -35.49
C LYS A 28 -6.72 23.53 -34.12
N MET A 29 -5.90 22.63 -33.56
CA MET A 29 -6.00 22.33 -32.14
C MET A 29 -5.13 23.34 -31.39
N GLY A 30 -5.74 24.50 -31.14
CA GLY A 30 -5.32 25.35 -30.03
C GLY A 30 -5.50 24.55 -28.75
N GLY A 31 -4.41 24.26 -28.07
CA GLY A 31 -4.46 23.45 -26.87
C GLY A 31 -3.07 23.09 -26.40
N LYS A 32 -2.35 24.09 -25.87
CA LYS A 32 -1.19 23.99 -24.98
C LYS A 32 -0.70 22.54 -24.74
N THR A 33 0.01 21.95 -25.70
CA THR A 33 0.77 20.71 -25.49
C THR A 33 2.08 21.07 -24.81
N ILE A 34 1.97 21.56 -23.56
CA ILE A 34 3.08 21.47 -22.62
C ILE A 34 2.93 20.10 -21.96
N LEU A 35 3.65 19.14 -22.53
CA LEU A 35 3.84 17.78 -22.05
C LEU A 35 4.63 17.74 -20.72
N THR A 36 4.23 18.55 -19.73
CA THR A 36 4.81 18.55 -18.39
C THR A 36 3.74 18.92 -17.36
N SER A 37 2.58 18.24 -17.38
CA SER A 37 1.75 18.21 -16.17
C SER A 37 2.53 17.38 -15.14
N SER A 38 3.47 18.04 -14.47
CA SER A 38 4.12 17.50 -13.28
C SER A 38 3.00 17.21 -12.31
N ARG A 39 2.66 15.92 -12.19
CA ARG A 39 1.73 15.45 -11.17
C ARG A 39 2.36 15.87 -9.86
N HIS A 40 1.82 16.92 -9.27
CA HIS A 40 2.28 17.43 -7.99
C HIS A 40 2.27 16.24 -7.02
N ARG A 41 3.45 15.85 -6.53
CA ARG A 41 3.53 14.83 -5.48
C ARG A 41 2.75 15.37 -4.30
N LYS A 42 1.86 14.55 -3.74
CA LYS A 42 1.10 14.91 -2.55
C LYS A 42 2.09 15.34 -1.46
N ILE A 43 1.96 16.58 -1.01
CA ILE A 43 2.73 17.09 0.12
C ILE A 43 2.45 16.16 1.31
N ILE A 44 3.53 15.63 1.89
CA ILE A 44 3.45 14.74 3.04
C ILE A 44 3.07 15.63 4.23
N ARG A 45 1.80 15.61 4.56
CA ARG A 45 1.24 16.20 5.76
C ARG A 45 1.28 15.20 6.90
N ASP A 46 1.35 15.69 8.13
CA ASP A 46 1.35 14.83 9.31
C ASP A 46 0.04 14.02 9.37
N THR A 47 0.13 12.73 9.06
CA THR A 47 -1.02 11.81 9.00
C THR A 47 -1.39 11.28 10.37
N ILE A 48 -0.63 11.65 11.41
CA ILE A 48 -0.77 11.10 12.76
C ILE A 48 -2.12 11.41 13.40
N GLN A 49 -2.72 12.57 13.08
CA GLN A 49 -4.07 12.93 13.53
C GLN A 49 -5.17 12.19 12.78
N GLY A 50 -4.83 11.52 11.67
CA GLY A 50 -5.74 10.60 10.98
C GLY A 50 -6.11 9.38 11.81
N ILE A 51 -5.35 9.09 12.88
CA ILE A 51 -5.70 8.10 13.89
C ILE A 51 -6.55 8.80 14.94
N THR A 52 -7.86 8.55 14.85
CA THR A 52 -8.86 9.29 15.60
C THR A 52 -9.03 8.73 17.01
N ARG A 53 -9.65 9.50 17.91
CA ARG A 53 -9.96 9.04 19.28
C ARG A 53 -10.82 7.75 19.28
N PRO A 54 -11.84 7.60 18.40
CA PRO A 54 -12.55 6.32 18.23
C PRO A 54 -11.67 5.13 17.87
N ASP A 55 -10.66 5.28 17.00
CA ASP A 55 -9.74 4.18 16.64
C ASP A 55 -8.96 3.67 17.85
N ILE A 56 -8.38 4.60 18.60
CA ILE A 56 -7.64 4.31 19.82
C ILE A 56 -8.55 3.64 20.86
N ARG A 57 -9.80 4.13 20.98
CA ARG A 57 -10.79 3.51 21.88
C ARG A 57 -11.06 2.06 21.47
N ARG A 58 -11.29 1.77 20.18
CA ARG A 58 -11.50 0.39 19.70
C ARG A 58 -10.34 -0.53 20.03
N LEU A 59 -9.10 -0.07 19.85
CA LEU A 59 -7.90 -0.83 20.21
C LEU A 59 -7.81 -1.09 21.72
N ALA A 60 -7.99 -0.05 22.54
CA ALA A 60 -7.93 -0.16 23.99
C ALA A 60 -9.04 -1.08 24.54
N ARG A 61 -10.26 -1.02 23.98
CA ARG A 61 -11.34 -1.95 24.34
C ARG A 61 -10.99 -3.39 24.01
N ARG A 62 -10.41 -3.66 22.84
CA ARG A 62 -9.93 -5.01 22.48
C ARG A 62 -8.84 -5.50 23.46
N GLY A 63 -8.04 -4.59 23.99
CA GLY A 63 -7.06 -4.87 25.05
C GLY A 63 -7.63 -4.95 26.47
N GLY A 64 -8.96 -4.91 26.66
CA GLY A 64 -9.59 -5.02 27.99
C GLY A 64 -9.55 -3.74 28.85
N VAL A 65 -9.19 -2.59 28.27
CA VAL A 65 -9.08 -1.33 29.01
C VAL A 65 -10.48 -0.78 29.35
N LYS A 66 -10.77 -0.54 30.65
CA LYS A 66 -12.09 -0.08 31.15
C LYS A 66 -12.29 1.44 31.14
N ARG A 67 -11.27 2.24 31.45
CA ARG A 67 -11.32 3.72 31.40
C ARG A 67 -10.03 4.24 30.75
N ILE A 68 -10.13 5.35 30.01
CA ILE A 68 -9.01 5.92 29.25
C ILE A 68 -8.93 7.42 29.60
N SER A 69 -7.78 7.86 30.09
CA SER A 69 -7.51 9.27 30.37
C SER A 69 -7.29 10.08 29.08
N ALA A 70 -7.52 11.39 29.14
CA ALA A 70 -7.34 12.28 27.99
C ALA A 70 -5.88 12.39 27.52
N GLY A 71 -4.90 12.26 28.43
CA GLY A 71 -3.47 12.33 28.10
C GLY A 71 -2.96 11.15 27.25
N ILE A 72 -3.68 10.03 27.26
CA ILE A 72 -3.26 8.79 26.58
C ILE A 72 -3.41 8.87 25.05
N TYR A 73 -4.32 9.69 24.53
CA TYR A 73 -4.53 9.80 23.09
C TYR A 73 -3.30 10.31 22.32
N PRO A 74 -2.65 11.42 22.70
CA PRO A 74 -1.42 11.85 22.05
C PRO A 74 -0.25 10.87 22.28
N GLU A 75 -0.17 10.25 23.45
CA GLU A 75 0.90 9.30 23.79
C GLU A 75 0.86 8.04 22.91
N ILE A 76 -0.32 7.44 22.73
CA ILE A 76 -0.50 6.26 21.85
C ILE A 76 -0.11 6.59 20.41
N ARG A 77 -0.40 7.80 19.94
CA ARG A 77 0.01 8.25 18.61
C ARG A 77 1.53 8.30 18.48
N ALA A 78 2.21 8.89 19.46
CA ALA A 78 3.67 8.91 19.49
C ALA A 78 4.26 7.49 19.49
N ALA A 79 3.76 6.62 20.38
CA ALA A 79 4.20 5.23 20.47
C ALA A 79 4.02 4.45 19.16
N LEU A 80 2.88 4.63 18.47
CA LEU A 80 2.63 3.99 17.19
C LEU A 80 3.60 4.50 16.11
N LYS A 81 3.86 5.80 16.06
CA LYS A 81 4.81 6.39 15.11
C LYS A 81 6.21 5.79 15.33
N THR A 82 6.70 5.80 16.57
CA THR A 82 8.00 5.21 16.92
C THR A 82 8.08 3.74 16.51
N ARG A 83 7.04 2.95 16.80
CA ARG A 83 7.00 1.54 16.44
C ARG A 83 7.08 1.32 14.93
N LEU A 84 6.34 2.10 14.14
CA LEU A 84 6.34 2.01 12.68
C LEU A 84 7.68 2.45 12.09
N GLU A 85 8.29 3.51 12.63
CA GLU A 85 9.63 3.94 12.21
C GLU A 85 10.67 2.82 12.39
N THR A 86 10.68 2.12 13.53
CA THR A 86 11.61 1.01 13.76
C THR A 86 11.42 -0.12 12.73
N ILE A 87 10.17 -0.46 12.39
CA ILE A 87 9.87 -1.51 11.39
C ILE A 87 10.33 -1.04 10.01
N LEU A 88 9.97 0.17 9.60
CA LEU A 88 10.27 0.71 8.28
C LEU A 88 11.77 0.89 8.05
N ARG A 89 12.55 1.31 9.07
CA ARG A 89 14.01 1.35 8.99
C ARG A 89 14.59 -0.02 8.63
N THR A 90 14.05 -1.08 9.23
CA THR A 90 14.49 -2.45 8.95
C THR A 90 14.05 -2.90 7.55
N CYS A 91 12.81 -2.57 7.13
CA CYS A 91 12.33 -2.89 5.80
C CYS A 91 13.18 -2.23 4.69
N VAL A 92 13.60 -0.98 4.89
CA VAL A 92 14.43 -0.25 3.92
C VAL A 92 15.77 -0.94 3.72
N ILE A 93 16.42 -1.42 4.78
CA ILE A 93 17.69 -2.18 4.69
C ILE A 93 17.54 -3.41 3.79
N TYR A 94 16.45 -4.18 3.92
CA TYR A 94 16.22 -5.35 3.07
C TYR A 94 15.94 -4.99 1.60
N VAL A 95 15.26 -3.86 1.37
CA VAL A 95 14.97 -3.38 0.01
C VAL A 95 16.24 -2.89 -0.68
N GLU A 96 17.09 -2.16 0.05
CA GLU A 96 18.39 -1.70 -0.41
C GLU A 96 19.31 -2.89 -0.73
N HIS A 97 19.34 -3.91 0.13
CA HIS A 97 20.11 -5.14 -0.13
C HIS A 97 19.68 -5.87 -1.41
N ARG A 98 18.40 -5.76 -1.81
CA ARG A 98 17.89 -6.34 -3.05
C ARG A 98 17.98 -5.40 -4.26
N ASN A 99 18.57 -4.21 -4.11
CA ASN A 99 18.64 -3.16 -5.13
C ASN A 99 17.27 -2.81 -5.74
N ALA A 100 16.20 -2.84 -4.93
CA ALA A 100 14.84 -2.53 -5.36
C ALA A 100 14.39 -1.17 -4.82
N LYS A 101 13.35 -0.59 -5.43
CA LYS A 101 12.71 0.66 -4.98
C LYS A 101 11.35 0.43 -4.32
N THR A 102 10.92 -0.83 -4.22
CA THR A 102 9.57 -1.20 -3.78
C THR A 102 9.69 -2.18 -2.62
N ILE A 103 9.08 -1.81 -1.49
CA ILE A 103 8.96 -2.68 -0.32
C ILE A 103 7.95 -3.79 -0.67
N THR A 104 8.36 -5.05 -0.53
CA THR A 104 7.48 -6.22 -0.73
C THR A 104 7.00 -6.78 0.61
N THR A 105 5.96 -7.63 0.58
CA THR A 105 5.43 -8.29 1.80
C THR A 105 6.50 -9.10 2.52
N THR A 106 7.40 -9.76 1.76
CA THR A 106 8.54 -10.51 2.30
C THR A 106 9.45 -9.67 3.17
N ASP A 107 9.71 -8.40 2.82
CA ASP A 107 10.60 -7.52 3.61
C ASP A 107 9.99 -7.19 4.97
N VAL A 108 8.66 -7.01 4.99
CA VAL A 108 7.91 -6.74 6.22
C VAL A 108 7.93 -7.99 7.10
N ILE A 109 7.73 -9.18 6.54
CA ILE A 109 7.77 -10.45 7.28
C ILE A 109 9.15 -10.67 7.89
N TYR A 110 10.23 -10.47 7.11
CA TYR A 110 11.60 -10.58 7.63
C TYR A 110 11.94 -9.54 8.69
N SER A 111 11.47 -8.30 8.51
CA SER A 111 11.65 -7.23 9.51
C SER A 111 10.93 -7.55 10.83
N LEU A 112 9.72 -8.06 10.75
CA LEU A 112 8.92 -8.44 11.90
C LEU A 112 9.49 -9.68 12.62
N ARG A 113 10.01 -10.66 11.85
CA ARG A 113 10.70 -11.83 12.41
C ARG A 113 11.97 -11.45 13.18
N ARG A 114 12.75 -10.49 12.68
CA ARG A 114 13.93 -9.96 13.37
C ARG A 114 13.60 -9.30 14.71
N ILE A 115 12.43 -8.67 14.83
CA ILE A 115 11.96 -8.03 16.08
C ILE A 115 11.33 -9.06 17.05
N GLY A 116 11.21 -10.33 16.65
CA GLY A 116 10.57 -11.37 17.47
C GLY A 116 9.04 -11.29 17.47
N ARG A 117 8.43 -10.62 16.48
CA ARG A 117 6.97 -10.53 16.33
C ARG A 117 6.55 -10.95 14.91
N PRO A 118 6.73 -12.23 14.53
CA PRO A 118 6.38 -12.70 13.19
C PRO A 118 4.87 -12.56 12.92
N ILE A 119 4.52 -12.33 11.67
CA ILE A 119 3.14 -12.28 11.19
C ILE A 119 2.91 -13.40 10.18
N TYR A 120 1.81 -14.14 10.35
CA TYR A 120 1.46 -15.29 9.52
C TYR A 120 0.34 -14.96 8.53
N GLY A 121 0.20 -15.77 7.47
CA GLY A 121 -0.87 -15.62 6.46
C GLY A 121 -0.57 -14.63 5.34
N PHE A 122 0.64 -14.07 5.32
CA PHE A 122 1.15 -13.19 4.25
C PHE A 122 2.28 -13.82 3.44
N ASP A 123 2.67 -15.05 3.80
CA ASP A 123 3.64 -15.84 3.05
C ASP A 123 3.02 -16.36 1.75
N PRO A 124 3.78 -16.45 0.65
CA PRO A 124 3.29 -16.99 -0.62
C PRO A 124 2.65 -18.37 -0.51
N ASP A 125 3.15 -19.21 0.39
CA ASP A 125 2.69 -20.59 0.58
C ASP A 125 1.38 -20.68 1.37
N THR A 126 1.04 -19.65 2.16
CA THR A 126 -0.16 -19.62 3.03
C THR A 126 -1.22 -18.63 2.51
N TYR A 127 -0.86 -17.73 1.60
CA TYR A 127 -1.76 -16.72 1.05
C TYR A 127 -2.69 -17.32 -0.03
N ASP A 128 -3.89 -17.75 0.36
CA ASP A 128 -4.94 -18.13 -0.59
C ASP A 128 -5.79 -16.92 -1.01
N GLY A 129 -5.42 -16.31 -2.14
CA GLY A 129 -6.19 -15.23 -2.77
C GLY A 129 -7.61 -15.63 -3.20
N ARG A 130 -7.92 -16.93 -3.33
CA ARG A 130 -9.24 -17.44 -3.75
C ARG A 130 -10.26 -17.44 -2.61
N LYS A 131 -9.80 -17.53 -1.35
CA LYS A 131 -10.68 -17.55 -0.17
C LYS A 131 -11.43 -16.22 0.04
N LYS A 132 -10.80 -15.11 -0.32
CA LYS A 132 -11.41 -13.76 -0.23
C LYS A 132 -12.48 -13.51 -1.30
N ALA A 133 -12.33 -14.12 -2.49
CA ALA A 133 -13.33 -14.04 -3.56
C ALA A 133 -14.61 -14.83 -3.24
N ARG A 134 -14.50 -15.95 -2.51
CA ARG A 134 -15.64 -16.79 -2.13
C ARG A 134 -16.56 -16.17 -1.07
N GLN A 135 -16.02 -15.36 -0.15
CA GLN A 135 -16.83 -14.72 0.91
C GLN A 135 -17.74 -13.59 0.42
N GLY A 136 -17.47 -13.00 -0.76
CA GLY A 136 -18.33 -11.99 -1.37
C GLY A 136 -19.46 -12.56 -2.23
N ALA A 137 -19.39 -13.84 -2.61
CA ALA A 137 -20.38 -14.48 -3.49
C ALA A 137 -21.55 -15.13 -2.73
N THR A 138 -21.40 -15.39 -1.42
CA THR A 138 -22.43 -16.04 -0.58
C THR A 138 -23.29 -15.04 0.21
N ALA A 139 -23.28 -13.75 -0.17
CA ALA A 139 -24.04 -12.69 0.48
C ALA A 139 -25.10 -12.05 -0.46
N ALA A 140 -25.65 -12.86 -1.37
CA ALA A 140 -26.81 -12.54 -2.20
C ALA A 140 -27.88 -13.61 -2.01
#